data_AF-A0A9C9N316-F1
#
_entry.id   AF-A0A9C9N316-F1
#
_cell.length_a   1.000
_cell.length_b   1.000
_cell.length_c   1.000
_cell.angle_alpha   90.00
_cell.angle_beta   90.00
_cell.angle_gamma   90.00
#
_symmetry.space_group_name_H-M   'P 1'
#
loop_
_entity.id
_entity.type
_entity.pdbx_description
1 polymer ?
#
loop_
_entity_poly.entity_id
_entity_poly.type
_entity_poly.pdbx_seq_one_letter_code
_entity_poly.pdbx_strand_id
1 'polypeptide(L)' 'MDRFLEAFSAYLEAQDQSPHTLDAYRRDVAAFFDWLRERVGRPVPPVEVTPFDVQKHRDHLVAEGRSPATVNRRL' A
#
# COMPACT_ATOMS: atom_id res chain seq x y z
N MET A 1 -6.19 10.38 5.79
CA MET A 1 -5.14 9.55 5.16
C MET A 1 -3.81 9.73 5.91
N ASP A 2 -3.35 10.97 6.10
CA ASP A 2 -2.03 11.25 6.71
C ASP A 2 -1.80 10.66 8.09
N ARG A 3 -2.76 10.75 9.03
CA ARG A 3 -2.59 10.22 10.39
C ARG A 3 -2.32 8.70 10.45
N PHE A 4 -2.86 7.92 9.51
CA PHE A 4 -2.59 6.47 9.44
C PHE A 4 -1.24 6.17 8.80
N LEU A 5 -0.84 6.97 7.80
CA LEU A 5 0.50 6.87 7.20
C LEU A 5 1.58 7.25 8.21
N GLU A 6 1.36 8.27 9.05
CA GLU A 6 2.26 8.67 10.13
C GLU A 6 2.43 7.56 11.18
N ALA A 7 1.34 6.93 11.61
CA ALA A 7 1.40 5.81 12.56
C ALA A 7 2.11 4.58 11.97
N PHE A 8 1.89 4.30 10.68
CA PHE A 8 2.58 3.22 9.97
C PHE A 8 4.07 3.53 9.76
N SER A 9 4.41 4.78 9.45
CA SER A 9 5.81 5.24 9.37
C SER A 9 6.53 5.11 10.72
N ALA A 10 5.90 5.53 11.83
CA ALA A 10 6.47 5.38 13.17
C ALA A 10 6.67 3.90 13.57
N TYR A 11 5.76 3.01 13.15
CA TYR A 11 5.90 1.57 13.34
C TYR A 11 7.09 0.98 12.57
N LEU A 12 7.30 1.42 11.33
CA LEU A 12 8.42 0.98 10.50
C LEU A 12 9.77 1.59 10.93
N GLU A 13 9.79 2.83 11.43
CA GLU A 13 10.97 3.44 12.06
C GLU A 13 11.44 2.65 13.28
N ALA A 14 10.49 2.15 14.09
CA ALA A 14 10.79 1.28 15.22
C ALA A 14 11.38 -0.09 14.82
N GLN A 15 11.31 -0.46 13.53
CA GLN A 15 11.92 -1.68 12.98
C GLN A 15 13.29 -1.43 12.32
N ASP A 16 13.92 -0.27 12.56
CA ASP A 16 15.26 0.08 12.03
C ASP A 16 15.31 0.10 10.49
N GLN A 17 14.16 0.38 9.85
CA GLN A 17 14.07 0.51 8.41
C GLN A 17 14.64 1.87 7.97
N SER A 18 15.54 1.85 6.98
CA SER A 18 16.13 3.07 6.42
C SER A 18 15.06 4.10 6.02
N PRO A 19 15.30 5.41 6.16
CA PRO A 19 14.39 6.47 5.69
C PRO A 19 13.92 6.30 4.23
N HIS A 20 14.79 5.75 3.38
CA HIS A 20 14.48 5.43 1.99
C HIS A 20 13.42 4.33 1.84
N THR A 21 13.41 3.37 2.78
CA THR A 21 12.44 2.29 2.82
C THR A 21 11.08 2.81 3.25
N LEU A 22 11.02 3.71 4.24
CA LEU A 22 9.79 4.36 4.71
C LEU A 22 9.08 5.17 3.64
N ASP A 23 9.83 6.03 2.94
CA ASP A 23 9.28 6.86 1.85
C ASP A 23 8.69 5.98 0.74
N ALA A 24 9.38 4.89 0.40
CA ALA A 24 8.87 3.96 -0.58
C ALA A 24 7.60 3.22 -0.11
N TYR A 25 7.55 2.75 1.14
CA TYR A 25 6.32 2.16 1.70
C TYR A 25 5.16 3.17 1.69
N ARG A 26 5.41 4.43 2.06
CA ARG A 26 4.37 5.49 2.00
C ARG A 26 3.83 5.66 0.58
N ARG A 27 4.72 5.70 -0.41
CA ARG A 27 4.33 5.82 -1.83
C ARG A 27 3.55 4.59 -2.31
N ASP A 28 3.97 3.41 -1.91
CA ASP A 28 3.29 2.16 -2.27
C ASP A 28 1.88 2.10 -1.66
N VAL A 29 1.71 2.48 -0.38
CA VAL A 29 0.39 2.56 0.27
C VAL A 29 -0.50 3.63 -0.39
N ALA A 30 0.06 4.80 -0.73
CA ALA A 30 -0.70 5.82 -1.44
C ALA A 30 -1.20 5.32 -2.81
N ALA A 31 -0.33 4.67 -3.57
CA ALA A 31 -0.68 4.08 -4.86
C ALA A 31 -1.78 3.01 -4.74
N PHE A 32 -1.77 2.20 -3.69
CA PHE A 32 -2.83 1.24 -3.40
C PHE A 32 -4.19 1.94 -3.19
N PHE A 33 -4.25 3.00 -2.37
CA PHE A 33 -5.50 3.71 -2.12
C PHE A 33 -6.02 4.48 -3.33
N ASP A 34 -5.12 5.03 -4.16
CA ASP A 34 -5.51 5.66 -5.43
C ASP A 34 -6.12 4.63 -6.38
N TRP A 35 -5.47 3.48 -6.55
CA TRP A 35 -6.01 2.36 -7.34
C TRP A 35 -7.35 1.87 -6.79
N LEU A 36 -7.49 1.72 -5.47
CA LEU A 36 -8.72 1.24 -4.85
C LEU A 36 -9.87 2.24 -5.04
N ARG A 37 -9.58 3.54 -4.93
CA ARG A 37 -10.54 4.61 -5.21
C ARG A 37 -11.06 4.52 -6.64
N GLU A 38 -10.18 4.29 -7.61
CA GLU A 38 -10.57 4.15 -9.03
C GLU A 38 -11.47 2.92 -9.25
N ARG A 39 -11.25 1.82 -8.51
CA ARG A 39 -12.04 0.59 -8.63
C ARG A 39 -13.40 0.66 -7.95
N VAL A 40 -13.47 1.29 -6.78
CA VAL A 40 -14.70 1.39 -5.98
C VAL A 40 -15.52 2.63 -6.35
N GLY A 41 -14.91 3.63 -7.00
CA GLY A 41 -15.53 4.90 -7.38
C GLY A 41 -15.66 5.91 -6.24
N ARG A 42 -15.11 5.59 -5.05
CA ARG A 42 -15.07 6.48 -3.88
C ARG A 42 -13.80 6.26 -3.08
N PRO A 43 -13.36 7.24 -2.26
CA PRO A 43 -12.34 7.01 -1.26
C PRO A 43 -12.76 5.90 -0.28
N VAL A 44 -11.87 4.94 -0.05
CA VAL A 44 -12.04 3.86 0.93
C VAL A 44 -11.11 4.15 2.12
N PRO A 45 -11.63 4.33 3.33
CA PRO A 45 -10.79 4.53 4.51
C PRO A 45 -10.06 3.22 4.87
N PRO A 46 -8.87 3.29 5.50
CA PRO A 46 -8.08 2.09 5.82
C PRO A 46 -8.82 1.02 6.62
N VAL A 47 -9.75 1.41 7.48
CA VAL A 47 -10.56 0.48 8.29
C VAL A 47 -11.57 -0.33 7.48
N GLU A 48 -11.94 0.13 6.28
CA GLU A 48 -12.83 -0.57 5.36
C GLU A 48 -12.07 -1.50 4.39
N VAL A 49 -10.74 -1.44 4.37
CA VAL A 49 -9.92 -2.29 3.49
C VAL A 49 -10.03 -3.74 3.93
N THR A 50 -10.43 -4.60 2.99
CA THR A 50 -10.56 -6.04 3.23
C THR A 50 -9.37 -6.81 2.67
N PRO A 51 -9.12 -8.05 3.14
CA PRO A 51 -8.13 -8.93 2.52
C PRO A 51 -8.38 -9.17 1.02
N PHE A 52 -9.63 -9.08 0.58
CA PHE A 52 -10.00 -9.22 -0.83
C PHE A 52 -9.53 -8.04 -1.68
N ASP A 53 -9.52 -6.83 -1.14
CA ASP A 53 -9.01 -5.63 -1.84
C ASP A 53 -7.50 -5.74 -2.05
N VAL A 54 -6.78 -6.21 -1.03
CA VAL A 54 -5.34 -6.50 -1.11
C VAL A 54 -5.04 -7.60 -2.12
N GLN A 55 -5.84 -8.68 -2.14
CA GLN A 55 -5.70 -9.75 -3.12
C GLN A 55 -5.92 -9.25 -4.55
N LYS A 56 -6.96 -8.45 -4.80
CA LYS A 56 -7.20 -7.88 -6.13
C LYS A 56 -6.09 -6.92 -6.56
N HIS A 57 -5.52 -6.16 -5.63
CA HIS A 57 -4.39 -5.29 -5.93
C HIS A 57 -3.16 -6.10 -6.33
N ARG A 58 -2.85 -7.17 -5.59
CA ARG A 58 -1.79 -8.12 -5.97
C ARG A 58 -2.00 -8.65 -7.38
N ASP A 59 -3.19 -9.16 -7.67
CA ASP A 59 -3.48 -9.78 -8.96
C ASP A 59 -3.40 -8.75 -10.10
N HIS A 60 -3.76 -7.49 -9.84
CA HIS A 60 -3.54 -6.37 -10.75
C HIS A 60 -2.04 -6.10 -11.00
N LEU A 61 -1.22 -6.03 -9.96
CA LEU A 61 0.24 -5.82 -10.11
C LEU A 61 0.90 -6.96 -10.88
N VAL A 62 0.45 -8.20 -10.67
CA VAL A 62 0.91 -9.36 -11.44
C VAL A 62 0.48 -9.25 -12.90
N ALA A 63 -0.76 -8.83 -13.17
CA ALA A 63 -1.25 -8.62 -14.54
C ALA A 63 -0.50 -7.48 -15.27
N GLU A 64 0.00 -6.48 -14.54
CA GLU A 64 0.89 -5.45 -15.09
C GLU A 64 2.32 -5.95 -15.39
N GLY A 65 2.65 -7.19 -15.05
CA GLY A 65 3.97 -7.77 -15.26
C GLY A 65 5.03 -7.31 -14.25
N ARG A 66 4.63 -6.86 -13.06
CA ARG A 66 5.58 -6.49 -11.99
C ARG A 66 6.33 -7.72 -11.48
N SER A 67 7.60 -7.53 -11.14
CA SER A 67 8.41 -8.63 -10.57
C SER A 67 7.86 -9.08 -9.21
N PRO A 68 8.02 -10.37 -8.84
CA PRO A 68 7.54 -10.89 -7.55
C PRO A 68 8.04 -10.10 -6.34
N ALA A 69 9.29 -9.62 -6.39
CA ALA A 69 9.87 -8.77 -5.34
C ALA A 69 9.16 -7.42 -5.22
N THR A 70 8.72 -6.84 -6.34
CA THR A 70 7.96 -5.57 -6.35
C THR A 70 6.54 -5.78 -5.86
N VAL A 71 5.90 -6.90 -6.25
CA VAL A 71 4.57 -7.27 -5.78
C VAL A 71 4.58 -7.47 -4.26
N ASN A 72 5.52 -8.25 -3.73
CA ASN A 72 5.63 -8.51 -2.30
C ASN A 72 5.93 -7.26 -1.46
N ARG A 73 6.62 -6.26 -2.03
CA ARG A 73 6.88 -4.98 -1.36
C ARG A 73 5.62 -4.09 -1.26
N ARG A 74 4.69 -4.25 -2.20
CA ARG A 74 3.47 -3.43 -2.34
C ARG A 74 2.24 -4.01 -1.65
N LEU A 75 2.40 -5.12 -0.93
CA LEU A 75 1.36 -5.76 -0.11
C LEU A 75 1.63 -5.48 1.36
#